data_AF-A0A4S2EWU0-F1
#
_entry.id   AF-A0A4S2EWU0-F1
#
_cell.length_a   1.000
_cell.length_b   1.000
_cell.length_c   1.000
_cell.angle_alpha   90.00
_cell.angle_beta   90.00
_cell.angle_gamma   90.00
#
_symmetry.space_group_name_H-M   'P 1'
#
loop_
_entity.id
_entity.type
_entity.pdbx_description
1 polymer ?
#
loop_
_entity_poly.entity_id
_entity_poly.type
_entity_poly.pdbx_seq_one_letter_code
_entity_poly.pdbx_strand_id
1 'polypeptide(L)'
;MKTNILKERAARAVFGTAALVSVAAVALICIFLFANGIPAMARIGLPDFLLGSTWKPTSDLYGIFPMLVGSVYVTAGALVVGVPAGVLTAVYLSQFASGRLSTLLKGGIDLLAGIPSVVYGFFGLMVLVPFIRTEMAGRGLSLLAASVLLGIMILPTVVTVSKNALDAVPESYYQGAVAVGASHERAVFTVVVPAAASGILASVVLGVGRAMGETMAVVMVAGNQPQVPGSVFDGVRTLTANIVLEMGYAADLHRGALIATGVVLFVLVMLVCALFHTLKTERSAQ
;
A
#
# COMPACT_ATOMS: atom_id res chain seq x y z
N MET A 1 30.17 24.30 -27.20
CA MET A 1 30.11 22.83 -27.41
C MET A 1 30.70 22.03 -26.25
N LYS A 2 31.97 22.22 -25.84
CA LYS A 2 32.62 21.44 -24.76
C LYS A 2 31.92 21.52 -23.39
N THR A 3 31.34 22.67 -23.03
CA THR A 3 30.64 22.88 -21.75
C THR A 3 29.36 22.03 -21.62
N ASN A 4 28.66 21.77 -22.73
CA ASN A 4 27.46 20.92 -22.71
C ASN A 4 27.83 19.44 -22.53
N ILE A 5 28.93 19.00 -23.13
CA ILE A 5 29.43 17.62 -22.99
C ILE A 5 29.92 17.35 -21.56
N LEU A 6 30.56 18.34 -20.92
CA LEU A 6 31.01 18.22 -19.54
C LEU A 6 29.81 18.16 -18.56
N LYS A 7 28.80 19.00 -18.78
CA LYS A 7 27.54 18.99 -18.00
C LYS A 7 26.77 17.68 -18.20
N GLU A 8 26.72 17.15 -19.41
CA GLU A 8 26.08 15.87 -19.72
C GLU A 8 26.80 14.69 -19.06
N ARG A 9 28.14 14.65 -19.12
CA ARG A 9 28.93 13.65 -18.40
C ARG A 9 28.76 13.73 -16.89
N ALA A 10 28.73 14.95 -16.33
CA ALA A 10 28.50 15.17 -14.91
C ALA A 10 27.09 14.69 -14.50
N ALA A 11 26.05 15.05 -15.26
CA ALA A 11 24.69 14.59 -15.02
C ALA A 11 24.58 13.06 -15.09
N ARG A 12 25.18 12.44 -16.12
CA ARG A 12 25.19 10.98 -16.28
C ARG A 12 25.93 10.29 -15.13
N ALA A 13 27.04 10.85 -14.67
CA ALA A 13 27.77 10.32 -13.52
C ALA A 13 26.93 10.42 -12.23
N VAL A 14 26.29 11.57 -11.97
CA VAL A 14 25.43 11.78 -10.80
C VAL A 14 24.23 10.84 -10.80
N PHE A 15 23.50 10.72 -11.92
CA PHE A 15 22.37 9.80 -12.01
C PHE A 15 22.82 8.33 -11.94
N GLY A 16 23.97 8.00 -12.53
CA GLY A 16 24.56 6.66 -12.47
C GLY A 16 24.95 6.26 -11.06
N THR A 17 25.62 7.13 -10.31
CA THR A 17 26.00 6.85 -8.91
C THR A 17 24.78 6.81 -8.00
N ALA A 18 23.81 7.72 -8.17
CA ALA A 18 22.57 7.70 -7.39
C ALA A 18 21.77 6.39 -7.60
N ALA A 19 21.65 5.94 -8.85
CA ALA A 19 21.01 4.66 -9.18
C ALA A 19 21.76 3.49 -8.53
N LEU A 20 23.11 3.47 -8.62
CA LEU A 20 23.93 2.43 -8.00
C LEU A 20 23.77 2.39 -6.48
N VAL A 21 23.80 3.55 -5.82
CA VAL A 21 23.58 3.67 -4.36
C VAL A 21 22.19 3.17 -3.97
N SER A 22 21.16 3.52 -4.73
CA SER A 22 19.79 3.06 -4.47
C SER A 22 19.69 1.53 -4.58
N VAL A 23 20.26 0.94 -5.64
CA VAL A 23 20.26 -0.53 -5.82
C VAL A 23 21.06 -1.21 -4.71
N ALA A 24 22.23 -0.68 -4.36
CA ALA A 24 23.06 -1.20 -3.29
C ALA A 24 22.34 -1.15 -1.93
N ALA A 25 21.65 -0.05 -1.63
CA ALA A 25 20.88 0.07 -0.38
C ALA A 25 19.77 -0.99 -0.28
N VAL A 26 18.99 -1.19 -1.34
CA VAL A 26 17.95 -2.24 -1.38
C VAL A 26 18.56 -3.63 -1.24
N ALA A 27 19.66 -3.90 -1.94
CA ALA A 27 20.36 -5.18 -1.83
C ALA A 27 20.87 -5.43 -0.41
N LEU A 28 21.47 -4.42 0.24
CA LEU A 28 21.93 -4.53 1.63
C LEU A 28 20.79 -4.77 2.62
N ILE A 29 19.66 -4.09 2.45
CA ILE A 29 18.45 -4.33 3.28
C ILE A 29 17.99 -5.79 3.10
N CYS A 30 17.93 -6.28 1.87
CA CYS A 30 17.55 -7.66 1.59
C CYS A 30 18.53 -8.65 2.25
N ILE A 31 19.83 -8.46 2.02
CA ILE A 31 20.88 -9.31 2.60
C ILE A 31 20.77 -9.33 4.13
N PHE A 32 20.64 -8.16 4.77
CA PHE A 32 20.48 -8.05 6.22
C PHE A 32 19.26 -8.82 6.73
N LEU A 33 18.12 -8.65 6.06
CA LEU A 33 16.84 -9.24 6.42
C LEU A 33 16.90 -10.77 6.32
N PHE A 34 17.41 -11.33 5.22
CA PHE A 34 17.52 -12.78 5.06
C PHE A 34 18.63 -13.39 5.92
N ALA A 35 19.79 -12.73 6.05
CA ALA A 35 20.91 -13.23 6.85
C ALA A 35 20.58 -13.33 8.34
N ASN A 36 19.74 -12.43 8.86
CA ASN A 36 19.33 -12.46 10.28
C ASN A 36 17.99 -13.17 10.49
N GLY A 37 17.05 -13.07 9.54
CA GLY A 37 15.71 -13.64 9.66
C GLY A 37 15.65 -15.15 9.44
N ILE A 38 16.38 -15.71 8.46
CA ILE A 38 16.37 -17.17 8.21
C ILE A 38 16.90 -17.96 9.40
N PRO A 39 18.06 -17.61 10.01
CA PRO A 39 18.54 -18.34 11.18
C PRO A 39 17.60 -18.26 12.38
N ALA A 40 16.92 -17.13 12.57
CA ALA A 40 15.92 -16.98 13.63
C ALA A 40 14.71 -17.90 13.40
N MET A 41 14.16 -17.93 12.17
CA MET A 41 13.09 -18.87 11.81
C MET A 41 13.51 -20.33 11.97
N ALA A 42 14.76 -20.66 11.64
CA ALA A 42 15.28 -22.01 11.80
C ALA A 42 15.38 -22.44 13.28
N ARG A 43 15.70 -21.51 14.19
CA ARG A 43 15.72 -21.78 15.65
C ARG A 43 14.33 -21.96 16.24
N ILE A 44 13.34 -21.22 15.75
CA ILE A 44 11.94 -21.30 16.23
C ILE A 44 11.21 -22.51 15.64
N GLY A 45 11.53 -22.86 14.39
CA GLY A 45 10.77 -23.79 13.57
C GLY A 45 9.87 -23.04 12.59
N LEU A 46 10.00 -23.33 11.30
CA LEU A 46 9.22 -22.62 10.25
C LEU A 46 7.69 -22.81 10.41
N PRO A 47 7.17 -24.02 10.69
CA PRO A 47 5.73 -24.20 10.91
C PRO A 47 5.24 -23.46 12.15
N ASP A 48 6.00 -23.54 13.25
CA ASP A 48 5.62 -22.91 14.52
C ASP A 48 5.68 -21.38 14.44
N PHE A 49 6.59 -20.84 13.64
CA PHE A 49 6.66 -19.41 13.35
C PHE A 49 5.49 -18.95 12.47
N LEU A 50 5.28 -19.60 11.32
CA LEU A 50 4.29 -19.14 10.33
C LEU A 50 2.84 -19.46 10.68
N LEU A 51 2.59 -20.66 11.21
CA LEU A 51 1.26 -21.18 11.52
C LEU A 51 0.93 -21.08 13.01
N GLY A 52 1.91 -20.75 13.85
CA GLY A 52 1.68 -20.52 15.27
C GLY A 52 0.72 -19.35 15.50
N SER A 53 -0.26 -19.58 16.38
CA SER A 53 -1.29 -18.60 16.74
C SER A 53 -0.93 -17.74 17.95
N THR A 54 0.14 -18.07 18.66
CA THR A 54 0.50 -17.42 19.93
C THR A 54 1.78 -16.62 19.77
N TRP A 55 1.67 -15.30 19.95
CA TRP A 55 2.80 -14.40 20.09
C TRP A 55 3.01 -14.07 21.58
N LYS A 56 3.99 -14.71 22.21
CA LYS A 56 4.37 -14.49 23.61
C LYS A 56 5.89 -14.58 23.78
N PRO A 57 6.61 -13.47 23.55
CA PRO A 57 8.08 -13.48 23.60
C PRO A 57 8.66 -13.80 24.98
N THR A 58 7.93 -13.53 26.07
CA THR A 58 8.36 -13.91 27.44
C THR A 58 8.43 -15.43 27.66
N SER A 59 7.83 -16.21 26.77
CA SER A 59 7.80 -17.67 26.81
C SER A 59 8.44 -18.28 25.55
N ASP A 60 9.20 -17.48 24.79
CA ASP A 60 9.82 -17.85 23.51
C ASP A 60 8.85 -18.43 22.46
N LEU A 61 7.59 -17.97 22.49
CA LEU A 61 6.58 -18.31 21.49
C LEU A 61 6.43 -17.17 20.48
N TYR A 62 6.70 -17.44 19.21
CA TYR A 62 6.78 -16.43 18.15
C TYR A 62 5.86 -16.74 16.96
N GLY A 63 4.62 -17.17 17.22
CA GLY A 63 3.64 -17.42 16.17
C GLY A 63 3.11 -16.13 15.54
N ILE A 64 3.32 -15.94 14.24
CA ILE A 64 2.92 -14.72 13.50
C ILE A 64 1.63 -14.89 12.68
N PHE A 65 0.99 -16.07 12.71
CA PHE A 65 -0.21 -16.33 11.92
C PHE A 65 -1.32 -15.28 12.10
N PRO A 66 -1.68 -14.85 13.34
CA PRO A 66 -2.71 -13.84 13.54
C PRO A 66 -2.37 -12.50 12.88
N MET A 67 -1.08 -12.15 12.87
CA MET A 67 -0.60 -10.90 12.29
C MET A 67 -0.57 -10.93 10.78
N LEU A 68 -0.27 -12.10 10.20
CA LEU A 68 -0.34 -12.32 8.77
C LEU A 68 -1.78 -12.13 8.28
N VAL A 69 -2.75 -12.76 8.95
CA VAL A 69 -4.18 -12.59 8.67
C VAL A 69 -4.60 -11.13 8.85
N GLY A 70 -4.21 -10.50 9.96
CA GLY A 70 -4.49 -9.09 10.23
C GLY A 70 -3.97 -8.15 9.14
N SER A 71 -2.71 -8.32 8.72
CA SER A 71 -2.10 -7.55 7.63
C SER A 71 -2.85 -7.69 6.31
N VAL A 72 -3.22 -8.92 5.94
CA VAL A 72 -3.98 -9.18 4.70
C VAL A 72 -5.37 -8.57 4.77
N TYR A 73 -6.10 -8.75 5.88
CA TYR A 73 -7.46 -8.23 6.02
C TYR A 73 -7.50 -6.71 6.05
N VAL A 74 -6.59 -6.07 6.80
CA VAL A 74 -6.47 -4.60 6.85
C VAL A 74 -6.20 -4.04 5.45
N THR A 75 -5.26 -4.67 4.72
CA THR A 75 -4.91 -4.27 3.36
C THR A 75 -6.10 -4.47 2.41
N ALA A 76 -6.75 -5.63 2.45
CA ALA A 76 -7.90 -5.93 1.62
C ALA A 76 -9.06 -4.95 1.87
N GLY A 77 -9.36 -4.66 3.14
CA GLY A 77 -10.36 -3.67 3.52
C GLY A 77 -10.01 -2.26 3.03
N ALA A 78 -8.75 -1.85 3.12
CA ALA A 78 -8.27 -0.58 2.59
C ALA A 78 -8.44 -0.49 1.07
N LEU A 79 -8.18 -1.57 0.33
CA LEU A 79 -8.36 -1.61 -1.13
C LEU A 79 -9.83 -1.51 -1.53
N VAL A 80 -10.72 -2.22 -0.83
CA VAL A 80 -12.17 -2.17 -1.08
C VAL A 80 -12.71 -0.74 -0.94
N VAL A 81 -12.18 0.03 0.00
CA VAL A 81 -12.60 1.43 0.22
C VAL A 81 -11.87 2.38 -0.73
N GLY A 82 -10.53 2.31 -0.76
CA GLY A 82 -9.69 3.30 -1.42
C GLY A 82 -9.58 3.14 -2.94
N VAL A 83 -9.58 1.92 -3.48
CA VAL A 83 -9.39 1.71 -4.92
C VAL A 83 -10.60 2.18 -5.73
N PRO A 84 -11.85 1.76 -5.43
CA PRO A 84 -13.00 2.22 -6.21
C PRO A 84 -13.16 3.74 -6.15
N ALA A 85 -13.09 4.32 -4.95
CA ALA A 85 -13.18 5.76 -4.77
C ALA A 85 -12.05 6.51 -5.49
N GLY A 86 -10.82 5.98 -5.45
CA GLY A 86 -9.66 6.59 -6.10
C GLY A 86 -9.74 6.54 -7.63
N VAL A 87 -10.09 5.39 -8.20
CA VAL A 87 -10.22 5.22 -9.66
C VAL A 87 -11.37 6.06 -10.20
N LEU A 88 -12.54 6.04 -9.55
CA LEU A 88 -13.68 6.86 -9.98
C LEU A 88 -13.38 8.36 -9.92
N THR A 89 -12.69 8.81 -8.86
CA THR A 89 -12.23 10.20 -8.75
C THR A 89 -11.25 10.54 -9.86
N ALA A 90 -10.31 9.65 -10.20
CA ALA A 90 -9.38 9.86 -11.30
C ALA A 90 -10.08 9.98 -12.66
N VAL A 91 -11.07 9.11 -12.92
CA VAL A 91 -11.90 9.16 -14.14
C VAL A 91 -12.64 10.49 -14.22
N TYR A 92 -13.28 10.91 -13.14
CA TYR A 92 -13.96 12.21 -13.08
C TYR A 92 -13.01 13.37 -13.35
N LEU A 93 -11.85 13.41 -12.70
CA LEU A 93 -10.88 14.50 -12.82
C LEU A 93 -10.20 14.59 -14.19
N SER A 94 -10.04 13.45 -14.87
CA SER A 94 -9.41 13.38 -16.19
C SER A 94 -10.41 13.72 -17.30
N GLN A 95 -11.62 13.15 -17.25
CA GLN A 95 -12.52 13.15 -18.42
C GLN A 95 -13.75 14.06 -18.28
N PHE A 96 -14.23 14.31 -17.05
CA PHE A 96 -15.49 15.02 -16.82
C PHE A 96 -15.32 16.40 -16.17
N ALA A 97 -14.25 16.60 -15.41
CA ALA A 97 -14.05 17.84 -14.67
C ALA A 97 -13.62 18.99 -15.60
N SER A 98 -14.17 20.19 -15.36
CA SER A 98 -13.67 21.40 -16.02
C SER A 98 -12.23 21.70 -15.57
N GLY A 99 -11.42 22.34 -16.42
CA GLY A 99 -9.99 22.56 -16.13
C GLY A 99 -9.72 23.27 -14.79
N ARG A 100 -10.59 24.20 -14.37
CA ARG A 100 -10.50 24.86 -13.06
C ARG A 100 -10.80 23.91 -11.90
N LEU A 101 -11.86 23.11 -12.03
CA LEU A 101 -12.26 22.14 -11.00
C LEU A 101 -11.22 21.03 -10.85
N SER A 102 -10.70 20.51 -11.97
CA SER A 102 -9.64 19.49 -11.98
C SER A 102 -8.38 20.00 -11.28
N THR A 103 -7.98 21.25 -11.54
CA THR A 103 -6.81 21.87 -10.88
C THR A 103 -7.03 22.04 -9.37
N LEU A 104 -8.21 22.53 -8.96
CA LEU A 104 -8.54 22.73 -7.55
C LEU A 104 -8.56 21.41 -6.77
N LEU A 105 -9.29 20.42 -7.29
CA LEU A 105 -9.41 19.11 -6.64
C LEU A 105 -8.07 18.35 -6.60
N LYS A 106 -7.27 18.46 -7.67
CA LYS A 106 -5.90 17.91 -7.69
C LYS A 106 -5.04 18.54 -6.59
N GLY A 107 -5.12 19.86 -6.41
CA GLY A 107 -4.46 20.54 -5.30
C GLY A 107 -4.86 19.96 -3.93
N GLY A 108 -6.16 19.70 -3.73
CA GLY A 108 -6.65 19.05 -2.51
C GLY A 108 -6.09 17.63 -2.31
N ILE A 109 -5.99 16.84 -3.37
CA ILE A 109 -5.42 15.49 -3.32
C ILE A 109 -3.91 15.52 -2.99
N ASP A 110 -3.18 16.46 -3.59
CA ASP A 110 -1.75 16.64 -3.30
C ASP A 110 -1.51 17.09 -1.85
N LEU A 111 -2.40 17.92 -1.30
CA LEU A 111 -2.39 18.27 0.13
C LEU A 111 -2.64 17.05 1.01
N LEU A 112 -3.61 16.19 0.67
CA LEU A 112 -3.85 14.93 1.39
C LEU A 112 -2.62 14.01 1.37
N ALA A 113 -1.88 13.96 0.26
CA ALA A 113 -0.65 13.18 0.16
C ALA A 113 0.49 13.71 1.05
N GLY A 114 0.48 15.00 1.35
CA GLY A 114 1.48 15.66 2.20
C GLY A 114 1.26 15.50 3.71
N ILE A 115 0.09 15.01 4.15
CA ILE A 115 -0.21 14.82 5.57
C ILE A 115 0.61 13.64 6.13
N PRO A 116 1.35 13.81 7.23
CA PRO A 116 2.08 12.72 7.88
C PRO A 116 1.15 11.61 8.37
N SER A 117 1.59 10.35 8.29
CA SER A 117 0.76 9.19 8.68
C SER A 117 0.29 9.20 10.13
N VAL A 118 1.12 9.72 11.06
CA VAL A 118 0.76 9.88 12.47
C VAL A 118 -0.42 10.84 12.66
N VAL A 119 -0.55 11.87 11.81
CA VAL A 119 -1.68 12.80 11.87
C VAL A 119 -2.97 12.09 11.46
N TYR A 120 -2.93 11.25 10.44
CA TYR A 120 -4.06 10.37 10.08
C TYR A 120 -4.40 9.41 11.23
N GLY A 121 -3.39 8.77 11.83
CA GLY A 121 -3.59 7.89 12.99
C GLY A 121 -4.27 8.61 14.17
N PHE A 122 -3.84 9.83 14.47
CA PHE A 122 -4.42 10.65 15.52
C PHE A 122 -5.86 11.06 15.21
N PHE A 123 -6.14 11.50 13.97
CA PHE A 123 -7.50 11.77 13.51
C PHE A 123 -8.38 10.52 13.62
N GLY A 124 -7.88 9.37 13.19
CA GLY A 124 -8.58 8.10 13.30
C GLY A 124 -8.91 7.76 14.75
N LEU A 125 -7.98 7.96 15.67
CA LEU A 125 -8.20 7.72 17.09
C LEU A 125 -9.20 8.69 17.73
N MET A 126 -9.20 9.97 17.32
CA MET A 126 -10.06 11.00 17.92
C MET A 126 -11.46 11.09 17.30
N VAL A 127 -11.62 10.69 16.05
CA VAL A 127 -12.87 10.85 15.29
C VAL A 127 -13.43 9.50 14.85
N LEU A 128 -12.66 8.74 14.07
CA LEU A 128 -13.15 7.49 13.46
C LEU A 128 -13.45 6.41 14.50
N VAL A 129 -12.56 6.21 15.47
CA VAL A 129 -12.70 5.21 16.53
C VAL A 129 -13.91 5.51 17.42
N PRO A 130 -14.12 6.75 17.94
CA PRO A 130 -15.34 7.11 18.64
C PRO A 130 -16.59 6.95 17.78
N PHE A 131 -16.55 7.34 16.51
CA PHE A 131 -17.68 7.19 15.58
C PHE A 131 -18.09 5.72 15.40
N ILE A 132 -17.13 4.81 15.18
CA ILE A 132 -17.43 3.37 15.10
C ILE A 132 -17.97 2.85 16.43
N ARG A 133 -17.47 3.35 17.55
CA ARG A 133 -17.93 2.94 18.89
C ARG A 133 -19.36 3.41 19.19
N THR A 134 -19.79 4.58 18.71
CA THR A 134 -21.13 5.13 19.00
C THR A 134 -22.17 4.71 17.97
N GLU A 135 -21.83 4.75 16.68
CA GLU A 135 -22.78 4.51 15.59
C GLU A 135 -22.78 3.06 15.09
N MET A 136 -21.77 2.27 15.46
CA MET A 136 -21.63 0.88 15.04
C MET A 136 -21.45 -0.03 16.27
N ALA A 137 -20.62 -1.08 16.14
CA ALA A 137 -20.40 -2.07 17.18
C ALA A 137 -18.93 -2.16 17.61
N GLY A 138 -18.70 -2.70 18.80
CA GLY A 138 -17.37 -3.03 19.31
C GLY A 138 -16.67 -1.87 20.03
N ARG A 139 -15.34 -1.98 20.16
CA ARG A 139 -14.52 -1.06 20.95
C ARG A 139 -14.07 0.20 20.18
N GLY A 140 -14.48 0.33 18.92
CA GLY A 140 -13.98 1.34 17.98
C GLY A 140 -12.61 0.99 17.40
N LEU A 141 -11.64 0.63 18.25
CA LEU A 141 -10.32 0.13 17.84
C LEU A 141 -10.46 -1.24 17.16
N SER A 142 -10.33 -1.28 15.83
CA SER A 142 -10.78 -2.42 15.04
C SER A 142 -10.11 -2.54 13.68
N LEU A 143 -10.25 -3.73 13.07
CA LEU A 143 -9.92 -3.98 11.67
C LEU A 143 -10.62 -2.98 10.73
N LEU A 144 -11.89 -2.67 10.97
CA LEU A 144 -12.66 -1.70 10.18
C LEU A 144 -12.05 -0.30 10.26
N ALA A 145 -11.74 0.18 11.47
CA ALA A 145 -11.13 1.49 11.68
C ALA A 145 -9.80 1.62 10.93
N ALA A 146 -8.94 0.61 11.06
CA ALA A 146 -7.67 0.55 10.33
C ALA A 146 -7.88 0.53 8.81
N SER A 147 -8.81 -0.28 8.32
CA SER A 147 -9.08 -0.43 6.88
C SER A 147 -9.60 0.86 6.26
N VAL A 148 -10.56 1.54 6.90
CA VAL A 148 -11.12 2.80 6.40
C VAL A 148 -10.06 3.90 6.42
N LEU A 149 -9.30 4.03 7.51
CA LEU A 149 -8.25 5.03 7.62
C LEU A 149 -7.18 4.83 6.53
N LEU A 150 -6.71 3.60 6.36
CA LEU A 150 -5.76 3.27 5.30
C LEU A 150 -6.33 3.48 3.90
N GLY A 151 -7.61 3.15 3.69
CA GLY A 151 -8.33 3.41 2.46
C GLY A 151 -8.25 4.88 2.07
N ILE A 152 -8.48 5.79 3.03
CA ILE A 152 -8.34 7.24 2.83
C ILE A 152 -6.88 7.61 2.51
N MET A 153 -5.90 7.01 3.18
CA MET A 153 -4.49 7.30 2.98
C MET A 153 -3.94 6.84 1.63
N ILE A 154 -4.47 5.76 1.04
CA ILE A 154 -4.04 5.29 -0.28
C ILE A 154 -4.72 6.06 -1.42
N LEU A 155 -5.82 6.78 -1.16
CA LEU A 155 -6.55 7.55 -2.17
C LEU A 155 -5.64 8.45 -3.00
N PRO A 156 -4.77 9.31 -2.43
CA PRO A 156 -3.98 10.23 -3.24
C PRO A 156 -3.04 9.51 -4.21
N THR A 157 -2.49 8.37 -3.79
CA THR A 157 -1.64 7.53 -4.64
C THR A 157 -2.45 6.92 -5.78
N VAL A 158 -3.61 6.33 -5.50
CA VAL A 158 -4.47 5.70 -6.52
C VAL A 158 -4.99 6.75 -7.51
N VAL A 159 -5.48 7.90 -7.00
CA VAL A 159 -6.05 8.97 -7.84
C VAL A 159 -4.99 9.56 -8.77
N THR A 160 -3.84 9.98 -8.24
CA THR A 160 -2.82 10.67 -9.04
C THR A 160 -2.24 9.76 -10.11
N VAL A 161 -1.95 8.50 -9.78
CA VAL A 161 -1.39 7.56 -10.76
C VAL A 161 -2.44 7.13 -11.79
N SER A 162 -3.69 6.87 -11.36
CA SER A 162 -4.79 6.56 -12.30
C SER A 162 -5.08 7.72 -13.24
N LYS A 163 -5.08 8.97 -12.73
CA LYS A 163 -5.31 10.17 -13.54
C LYS A 163 -4.21 10.34 -14.59
N ASN A 164 -2.95 10.19 -14.19
CA ASN A 164 -1.82 10.27 -15.13
C ASN A 164 -1.90 9.18 -16.20
N ALA A 165 -2.38 7.98 -15.85
CA ALA A 165 -2.60 6.91 -16.82
C ALA A 165 -3.72 7.23 -17.82
N LEU A 166 -4.82 7.82 -17.35
CA LEU A 166 -5.93 8.25 -18.20
C LEU A 166 -5.52 9.40 -19.13
N ASP A 167 -4.82 10.41 -18.60
CA ASP A 167 -4.34 11.56 -19.38
C ASP A 167 -3.26 11.17 -20.41
N ALA A 168 -2.61 10.02 -20.24
CA ALA A 168 -1.63 9.49 -21.19
C ALA A 168 -2.26 8.76 -22.38
N VAL A 169 -3.56 8.47 -22.35
CA VAL A 169 -4.27 7.84 -23.47
C VAL A 169 -4.33 8.83 -24.64
N PRO A 170 -3.95 8.44 -25.87
CA PRO A 170 -4.02 9.34 -27.02
C PRO A 170 -5.47 9.81 -27.28
N GLU A 171 -5.63 11.12 -27.48
CA GLU A 171 -6.93 11.75 -27.76
C GLU A 171 -7.65 11.14 -28.97
N SER A 172 -6.91 10.58 -29.93
CA SER A 172 -7.45 9.89 -31.10
C SER A 172 -8.36 8.71 -30.74
N TYR A 173 -8.15 8.06 -29.59
CA TYR A 173 -8.97 6.93 -29.13
C TYR A 173 -10.36 7.43 -28.72
N TYR A 174 -10.41 8.55 -28.00
CA TYR A 174 -11.67 9.20 -27.61
C TYR A 174 -12.40 9.76 -28.84
N GLN A 175 -11.70 10.49 -29.70
CA GLN A 175 -12.28 11.06 -30.92
C GLN A 175 -12.83 9.98 -31.87
N GLY A 176 -12.13 8.84 -32.01
CA GLY A 176 -12.61 7.70 -32.80
C GLY A 176 -13.90 7.11 -32.26
N ALA A 177 -14.03 6.99 -30.93
CA ALA A 177 -15.25 6.49 -30.29
C ALA A 177 -16.44 7.43 -30.51
N VAL A 178 -16.23 8.74 -30.37
CA VAL A 178 -17.28 9.75 -30.62
C VAL A 178 -17.66 9.80 -32.10
N ALA A 179 -16.70 9.64 -33.02
CA ALA A 179 -16.95 9.64 -34.46
C ALA A 179 -17.86 8.51 -34.94
N VAL A 180 -17.84 7.36 -34.26
CA VAL A 180 -18.77 6.23 -34.53
C VAL A 180 -20.10 6.34 -33.77
N GLY A 181 -20.37 7.49 -33.13
CA GLY A 181 -21.64 7.79 -32.46
C GLY A 181 -21.70 7.40 -30.97
N ALA A 182 -20.57 7.11 -30.31
CA ALA A 182 -20.58 6.89 -28.87
C ALA A 182 -20.83 8.20 -28.09
N SER A 183 -21.66 8.15 -27.04
CA SER A 183 -21.79 9.25 -26.09
C SER A 183 -20.48 9.45 -25.31
N HIS A 184 -20.30 10.63 -24.71
CA HIS A 184 -19.10 10.95 -23.93
C HIS A 184 -18.85 9.90 -22.82
N GLU A 185 -19.89 9.52 -22.08
CA GLU A 185 -19.79 8.52 -21.01
C GLU A 185 -19.38 7.17 -21.58
N ARG A 186 -19.98 6.77 -22.71
CA ARG A 186 -19.69 5.48 -23.33
C ARG A 186 -18.27 5.44 -23.91
N ALA A 187 -17.80 6.52 -24.51
CA ALA A 187 -16.43 6.65 -24.99
C ALA A 187 -15.42 6.54 -23.84
N VAL A 188 -15.68 7.22 -22.71
CA VAL A 188 -14.79 7.17 -21.54
C VAL A 188 -14.73 5.76 -20.94
N PHE A 189 -15.88 5.16 -20.61
CA PHE A 189 -15.90 3.87 -19.91
C PHE A 189 -15.57 2.66 -20.79
N THR A 190 -15.77 2.76 -22.11
CA THR A 190 -15.58 1.62 -23.03
C THR A 190 -14.26 1.70 -23.80
N VAL A 191 -13.67 2.88 -23.94
CA VAL A 191 -12.44 3.07 -24.74
C VAL A 191 -11.31 3.64 -23.89
N VAL A 192 -11.51 4.78 -23.25
CA VAL A 192 -10.42 5.47 -22.52
C VAL A 192 -10.01 4.69 -21.26
N VAL A 193 -10.96 4.29 -20.42
CA VAL A 193 -10.68 3.55 -19.18
C VAL A 193 -10.03 2.19 -19.46
N PRO A 194 -10.52 1.38 -20.42
CA PRO A 194 -9.83 0.14 -20.80
C PRO A 194 -8.43 0.38 -21.38
N ALA A 195 -8.24 1.42 -22.19
CA ALA A 195 -6.91 1.77 -22.71
C ALA A 195 -5.92 2.15 -21.61
N ALA A 196 -6.39 2.81 -20.54
CA ALA A 196 -5.60 3.17 -19.37
C ALA A 196 -5.44 2.03 -18.33
N ALA A 197 -6.03 0.84 -18.56
CA ALA A 197 -6.14 -0.20 -17.55
C ALA A 197 -4.80 -0.65 -16.96
N SER A 198 -3.73 -0.65 -17.77
CA SER A 198 -2.38 -1.03 -17.31
C SER A 198 -1.81 -0.04 -16.28
N GLY A 199 -2.08 1.26 -16.45
CA GLY A 199 -1.67 2.29 -15.50
C GLY A 199 -2.58 2.39 -14.28
N ILE A 200 -3.89 2.15 -14.45
CA ILE A 200 -4.83 2.00 -13.33
C ILE A 200 -4.41 0.82 -12.45
N LEU A 201 -4.08 -0.34 -13.05
CA LEU A 201 -3.57 -1.49 -12.30
C LEU A 201 -2.28 -1.16 -11.56
N ALA A 202 -1.34 -0.44 -12.18
CA ALA A 202 -0.12 0.02 -11.52
C ALA A 202 -0.41 0.92 -10.31
N SER A 203 -1.42 1.79 -10.38
CA SER A 203 -1.86 2.60 -9.25
C SER A 203 -2.37 1.75 -8.07
N VAL A 204 -3.08 0.65 -8.37
CA VAL A 204 -3.55 -0.29 -7.36
C VAL A 204 -2.39 -1.01 -6.69
N VAL A 205 -1.42 -1.50 -7.48
CA VAL A 205 -0.20 -2.15 -6.94
C VAL A 205 0.58 -1.20 -6.02
N LEU A 206 0.73 0.06 -6.42
CA LEU A 206 1.36 1.08 -5.57
C LEU A 206 0.54 1.34 -4.29
N GLY A 207 -0.79 1.37 -4.38
CA GLY A 207 -1.69 1.48 -3.24
C GLY A 207 -1.57 0.30 -2.26
N VAL A 208 -1.49 -0.93 -2.78
CA VAL A 208 -1.25 -2.15 -1.99
C VAL A 208 0.07 -2.04 -1.23
N GLY A 209 1.17 -1.71 -1.92
CA GLY A 209 2.48 -1.57 -1.30
C GLY A 209 2.47 -0.53 -0.18
N ARG A 210 1.78 0.60 -0.40
CA ARG A 210 1.59 1.64 0.61
C ARG A 210 0.77 1.14 1.81
N ALA A 211 -0.35 0.45 1.58
CA ALA A 211 -1.21 -0.06 2.65
C ALA A 211 -0.49 -1.13 3.51
N MET A 212 0.22 -2.05 2.87
CA MET A 212 0.96 -3.11 3.58
C MET A 212 2.15 -2.58 4.38
N GLY A 213 2.78 -1.50 3.91
CA GLY A 213 3.89 -0.84 4.58
C GLY A 213 3.47 0.17 5.67
N GLU A 214 2.18 0.51 5.74
CA GLU A 214 1.72 1.48 6.74
C GLU A 214 1.79 0.87 8.15
N THR A 215 2.30 1.67 9.07
CA THR A 215 2.68 1.17 10.40
C THR A 215 2.15 2.08 11.49
N MET A 216 2.46 3.38 11.41
CA MET A 216 2.16 4.31 12.50
C MET A 216 0.67 4.61 12.60
N ALA A 217 0.00 4.84 11.47
CA ALA A 217 -1.44 5.10 11.48
C ALA A 217 -2.21 3.88 12.00
N VAL A 218 -1.83 2.68 11.57
CA VAL A 218 -2.48 1.41 11.94
C VAL A 218 -2.32 1.11 13.41
N VAL A 219 -1.10 1.26 13.96
CA VAL A 219 -0.82 1.04 15.39
C VAL A 219 -1.75 1.88 16.27
N MET A 220 -2.14 3.08 15.85
CA MET A 220 -2.98 3.94 16.68
C MET A 220 -4.45 3.50 16.72
N VAL A 221 -4.96 2.83 15.68
CA VAL A 221 -6.41 2.57 15.52
C VAL A 221 -6.80 1.10 15.45
N ALA A 222 -5.86 0.18 15.21
CA ALA A 222 -6.15 -1.23 14.99
C ALA A 222 -6.39 -2.03 16.30
N GLY A 223 -6.08 -1.47 17.47
CA GLY A 223 -6.22 -2.15 18.76
C GLY A 223 -5.05 -3.08 19.14
N ASN A 224 -4.20 -3.46 18.18
CA ASN A 224 -2.93 -4.18 18.38
C ASN A 224 -3.04 -5.48 19.17
N GLN A 225 -4.11 -6.24 18.98
CA GLN A 225 -4.28 -7.55 19.61
C GLN A 225 -3.70 -8.65 18.70
N PRO A 226 -2.75 -9.48 19.17
CA PRO A 226 -2.17 -10.58 18.38
C PRO A 226 -3.12 -11.79 18.36
N GLN A 227 -4.32 -11.60 17.83
CA GLN A 227 -5.35 -12.63 17.70
C GLN A 227 -5.96 -12.60 16.30
N VAL A 228 -6.49 -13.74 15.85
CA VAL A 228 -7.21 -13.80 14.58
C VAL A 228 -8.56 -13.11 14.77
N PRO A 229 -8.89 -12.06 13.99
CA PRO A 229 -10.17 -11.38 14.12
C PRO A 229 -11.31 -12.32 13.72
N GLY A 230 -12.34 -12.45 14.56
CA GLY A 230 -13.59 -13.15 14.21
C GLY A 230 -14.60 -12.21 13.54
N SER A 231 -14.42 -10.91 13.72
CA SER A 231 -15.28 -9.84 13.23
C SER A 231 -14.46 -8.64 12.72
N VAL A 232 -15.06 -7.83 11.83
CA VAL A 232 -14.47 -6.56 11.39
C VAL A 232 -14.33 -5.52 12.51
N PHE A 233 -15.04 -5.72 13.62
CA PHE A 233 -14.98 -4.86 14.81
C PHE A 233 -13.92 -5.30 15.82
N ASP A 234 -13.24 -6.42 15.59
CA ASP A 234 -12.19 -6.92 16.48
C ASP A 234 -10.87 -6.18 16.24
N GLY A 235 -10.09 -6.07 17.32
CA GLY A 235 -8.73 -5.54 17.25
C GLY A 235 -7.79 -6.52 16.57
N VAL A 236 -6.90 -5.98 15.74
CA VAL A 236 -5.88 -6.72 14.99
C VAL A 236 -4.50 -6.10 15.20
N ARG A 237 -3.46 -6.91 15.06
CA ARG A 237 -2.07 -6.46 15.02
C ARG A 237 -1.48 -6.86 13.67
N THR A 238 -1.00 -5.91 12.88
CA THR A 238 -0.34 -6.20 11.60
C THR A 238 1.12 -6.64 11.82
N LEU A 239 1.72 -7.27 10.80
CA LEU A 239 3.15 -7.61 10.80
C LEU A 239 4.03 -6.37 11.05
N THR A 240 3.71 -5.25 10.40
CA THR A 240 4.40 -3.96 10.59
C THR A 240 4.25 -3.41 12.01
N ALA A 241 3.03 -3.44 12.55
CA ALA A 241 2.75 -3.02 13.92
C ALA A 241 3.53 -3.86 14.93
N ASN A 242 3.61 -5.18 14.72
CA ASN A 242 4.36 -6.06 15.61
C ASN A 242 5.85 -5.71 15.67
N ILE A 243 6.45 -5.45 14.50
CA ILE A 243 7.85 -5.03 14.41
C ILE A 243 8.06 -3.74 15.22
N VAL A 244 7.25 -2.70 15.00
CA VAL A 244 7.46 -1.40 15.66
C VAL A 244 7.18 -1.44 17.17
N LEU A 245 6.15 -2.19 17.60
CA LEU A 245 5.78 -2.24 19.01
C LEU A 245 6.85 -2.93 19.87
N GLU A 246 7.51 -3.96 19.33
CA GLU A 246 8.38 -4.82 20.14
C GLU A 246 9.89 -4.58 19.89
N MET A 247 10.28 -3.99 18.75
CA MET A 247 11.70 -3.83 18.37
C MET A 247 12.52 -3.04 19.39
N GLY A 248 11.90 -2.06 20.07
CA GLY A 248 12.60 -1.19 21.02
C GLY A 248 13.20 -1.90 22.23
N TYR A 249 12.66 -3.05 22.63
CA TYR A 249 13.12 -3.84 23.78
C TYR A 249 13.50 -5.28 23.42
N ALA A 250 13.48 -5.61 22.13
CA ALA A 250 13.82 -6.94 21.64
C ALA A 250 15.34 -7.23 21.76
N ALA A 251 15.67 -8.35 22.40
CA ALA A 251 17.03 -8.90 22.48
C ALA A 251 17.10 -10.30 21.87
N ASP A 252 18.29 -10.68 21.41
CA ASP A 252 18.63 -12.04 20.94
C ASP A 252 17.57 -12.67 20.00
N LEU A 253 16.93 -13.75 20.43
CA LEU A 253 15.96 -14.51 19.64
C LEU A 253 14.71 -13.68 19.31
N HIS A 254 14.24 -12.85 20.25
CA HIS A 254 13.13 -11.94 20.02
C HIS A 254 13.45 -11.00 18.84
N ARG A 255 14.62 -10.37 18.85
CA ARG A 255 15.04 -9.48 17.76
C ARG A 255 15.12 -10.22 16.43
N GLY A 256 15.68 -11.43 16.45
CA GLY A 256 15.70 -12.32 15.30
C GLY A 256 14.29 -12.63 14.77
N ALA A 257 13.33 -12.92 15.64
CA ALA A 257 11.94 -13.20 15.28
C ALA A 257 11.23 -11.99 14.64
N LEU A 258 11.53 -10.77 15.09
CA LEU A 258 11.01 -9.55 14.45
C LEU A 258 11.62 -9.32 13.07
N ILE A 259 12.93 -9.56 12.90
CA ILE A 259 13.57 -9.49 11.58
C ILE A 259 13.01 -10.56 10.64
N ALA A 260 12.78 -11.78 11.16
CA ALA A 260 12.09 -12.85 10.45
C ALA A 260 10.66 -12.46 10.04
N THR A 261 9.93 -11.74 10.90
CA THR A 261 8.61 -11.17 10.56
C THR A 261 8.73 -10.22 9.36
N GLY A 262 9.80 -9.43 9.31
CA GLY A 262 10.16 -8.61 8.15
C GLY A 262 10.44 -9.40 6.88
N VAL A 263 11.12 -10.56 6.97
CA VAL A 263 11.29 -11.51 5.85
C VAL A 263 9.96 -11.97 5.31
N VAL A 264 9.05 -12.37 6.19
CA VAL A 264 7.72 -12.85 5.78
C VAL A 264 6.92 -11.72 5.14
N LEU A 265 6.96 -10.51 5.71
CA LEU A 265 6.31 -9.34 5.11
C LEU A 265 6.88 -9.04 3.71
N PHE A 266 8.20 -9.06 3.56
CA PHE A 266 8.85 -8.82 2.25
C PHE A 266 8.40 -9.85 1.21
N VAL A 267 8.42 -11.14 1.56
CA VAL A 267 7.94 -12.22 0.69
C VAL A 267 6.45 -12.04 0.36
N LEU A 268 5.63 -11.68 1.34
CA LEU A 268 4.20 -11.42 1.14
C LEU A 268 3.97 -10.28 0.14
N VAL A 269 4.65 -9.14 0.28
CA VAL A 269 4.56 -8.03 -0.68
C VAL A 269 5.00 -8.47 -2.07
N MET A 270 6.12 -9.19 -2.17
CA MET A 270 6.62 -9.70 -3.45
C MET A 270 5.62 -10.63 -4.14
N LEU A 271 4.99 -11.55 -3.40
CA LEU A 271 3.97 -12.46 -3.93
C LEU A 271 2.74 -11.70 -4.43
N VAL A 272 2.28 -10.70 -3.67
CA VAL A 272 1.14 -9.88 -4.08
C VAL A 272 1.48 -9.07 -5.34
N CYS A 273 2.65 -8.43 -5.39
CA CYS A 273 3.11 -7.72 -6.59
C CYS A 273 3.24 -8.65 -7.81
N ALA A 274 3.77 -9.86 -7.62
CA ALA A 274 3.88 -10.86 -8.69
C ALA A 274 2.51 -11.30 -9.21
N LEU A 275 1.54 -11.53 -8.32
CA LEU A 275 0.16 -11.86 -8.67
C LEU A 275 -0.50 -10.76 -9.52
N PHE A 276 -0.34 -9.49 -9.15
CA PHE A 276 -0.86 -8.40 -9.96
C PHE A 276 -0.16 -8.29 -11.31
N HIS A 277 1.14 -8.62 -11.39
CA HIS A 277 1.85 -8.63 -12.66
C HIS A 277 1.35 -9.73 -13.58
N THR A 278 1.12 -10.96 -13.10
CA THR A 278 0.62 -12.05 -13.95
C THR A 278 -0.77 -11.72 -14.51
N LEU A 279 -1.66 -11.15 -13.70
CA LEU A 279 -2.99 -10.67 -14.14
C LEU A 279 -2.89 -9.59 -15.24
N LYS A 280 -1.85 -8.74 -15.20
CA LYS A 280 -1.60 -7.75 -16.26
C LYS A 280 -1.25 -8.43 -17.58
N THR A 281 -0.34 -9.40 -17.53
CA THR A 281 0.22 -10.04 -18.73
C THR A 281 -0.85 -10.81 -19.50
N GLU A 282 -1.79 -11.46 -18.81
CA GLU A 282 -2.91 -12.16 -19.47
C GLU A 282 -3.85 -11.20 -20.22
N ARG A 283 -4.07 -9.99 -19.70
CA ARG A 283 -4.92 -8.97 -20.35
C ARG A 283 -4.27 -8.27 -21.54
N SER A 284 -2.95 -8.33 -21.68
CA SER A 284 -2.24 -7.80 -22.86
C SER A 284 -2.10 -8.83 -23.98
N ALA A 285 -2.43 -10.10 -23.72
CA ALA A 285 -2.38 -11.19 -24.69
C ALA A 285 -3.75 -11.48 -25.36
N GLN A 286 -4.82 -10.79 -24.94
CA GLN A 286 -6.15 -10.79 -25.54
C GLN A 286 -6.43 -9.45 -26.21
#